data_AF-A0A2D4T7C2-F1
#
_entry.id   AF-A0A2D4T7C2-F1
#
_cell.length_a   1.000
_cell.length_b   1.000
_cell.length_c   1.000
_cell.angle_alpha   90.00
_cell.angle_beta   90.00
_cell.angle_gamma   90.00
#
_symmetry.space_group_name_H-M   'P 1'
#
loop_
_entity.id
_entity.type
_entity.pdbx_description
1 polymer ?
#
loop_
_entity_poly.entity_id
_entity_poly.type
_entity_poly.pdbx_seq_one_letter_code
_entity_poly.pdbx_strand_id
1 'polypeptide(L)'
;MTDLDFSYTISAPNLSSDTQTSLWSFNSVKLLPFDANTTALHNTRTNQGLLVQAEVAHALSLCKAFQSLDAHLENIMAAMPPLREEPEDARNILNYVKNKGFLESNSSAWQRLTNEVAQHHNSPSRLFILTCDRTEALARILENMVHLDLDSSIESIWVIDDSRKQASLDQNAGIISSLSDKFSVSVHHVEKLLQRELVDHLIETLPKHAPSISFLIDSNEWISAATYGRARNLALLLSVGFRAVILDDDIILQAIAPPSAGRQLKLGSPSDREAQFYKDHDHLMQHALNMGGDPVTLMLRNVGQTLGGLAKSRLSSPADLRGWDGDALSRHDSQSSILLNQCGTWGDPGTDDGNWIFFLPDSSITNLMEAGHGIKDLLAANSCWFGYRGETLSKYGVMSQITGLDHRNL
;
A
#
# COMPACT_ATOMS: atom_id res chain seq x y z
N MET A 1 7.48 36.86 41.67
CA MET A 1 8.75 37.34 41.08
C MET A 1 9.67 36.16 40.94
N THR A 2 9.70 35.59 39.75
CA THR A 2 10.79 34.77 39.21
C THR A 2 10.88 35.21 37.76
N ASP A 3 11.80 36.13 37.50
CA ASP A 3 12.07 36.68 36.18
C ASP A 3 12.57 35.57 35.26
N LEU A 4 11.82 35.28 34.20
CA LEU A 4 12.29 34.47 33.08
C LEU A 4 12.87 35.45 32.05
N ASP A 5 14.18 35.51 32.02
CA ASP A 5 14.96 36.37 31.14
C ASP A 5 15.00 35.77 29.72
N PHE A 6 14.43 36.47 28.74
CA PHE A 6 14.49 36.10 27.33
C PHE A 6 15.45 37.06 26.62
N SER A 7 16.73 36.66 26.55
CA SER A 7 17.77 37.36 25.78
C SER A 7 18.28 36.42 24.68
N TYR A 8 18.03 36.78 23.42
CA TYR A 8 18.56 36.11 22.24
C TYR A 8 19.84 36.81 21.80
N THR A 9 20.98 36.12 21.88
CA THR A 9 22.20 36.51 21.15
C THR A 9 22.52 35.41 20.14
N ILE A 10 22.32 35.70 18.85
CA ILE A 10 22.62 34.78 17.75
C ILE A 10 24.07 35.03 17.32
N SER A 11 24.97 34.15 17.73
CA SER A 11 26.28 34.03 17.09
C SER A 11 26.14 33.04 15.93
N ALA A 12 26.31 33.52 14.69
CA ALA A 12 26.24 32.71 13.49
C ALA A 12 27.45 31.76 13.38
N PRO A 13 27.27 30.43 13.24
CA PRO A 13 28.33 29.56 12.76
C PRO A 13 28.38 29.59 11.23
N ASN A 14 29.60 29.47 10.69
CA ASN A 14 29.89 29.43 9.26
C ASN A 14 29.09 28.32 8.55
N LEU A 15 28.29 28.71 7.56
CA LEU A 15 27.59 27.81 6.64
C LEU A 15 28.60 27.21 5.64
N SER A 16 28.83 25.91 5.73
CA SER A 16 29.42 25.14 4.64
C SER A 16 28.46 25.09 3.45
N SER A 17 29.02 25.13 2.24
CA SER A 17 28.33 25.21 0.94
C SER A 17 27.53 23.96 0.53
N ASP A 18 27.25 23.04 1.46
CA ASP A 18 26.56 21.77 1.22
C ASP A 18 25.03 21.86 1.42
N THR A 19 24.54 23.08 1.69
CA THR A 19 23.20 23.34 2.20
C THR A 19 22.12 23.52 1.13
N GLN A 20 22.48 23.71 -0.15
CA GLN A 20 21.48 23.95 -1.21
C GLN A 20 20.85 22.67 -1.80
N THR A 21 21.44 21.49 -1.59
CA THR A 21 20.91 20.20 -2.10
C THR A 21 20.32 19.29 -1.02
N SER A 22 20.60 19.58 0.25
CA SER A 22 20.13 18.80 1.40
C SER A 22 18.63 18.98 1.63
N LEU A 23 17.91 17.87 1.78
CA LEU A 23 16.48 17.86 2.09
C LEU A 23 16.27 17.57 3.57
N TRP A 24 15.25 18.18 4.15
CA TRP A 24 14.93 18.12 5.57
C TRP A 24 13.45 17.78 5.76
N SER A 25 13.14 17.09 6.86
CA SER A 25 11.77 16.78 7.26
C SER A 25 11.62 16.96 8.77
N PHE A 26 10.56 17.65 9.18
CA PHE A 26 10.10 17.67 10.56
C PHE A 26 9.24 16.43 10.82
N ASN A 27 9.85 15.41 11.42
CA ASN A 27 9.24 14.12 11.71
C ASN A 27 9.73 13.55 13.04
N SER A 28 9.11 12.47 13.53
CA SER A 28 9.46 11.88 14.83
C SER A 28 9.34 12.86 16.00
N VAL A 29 8.52 13.91 15.88
CA VAL A 29 8.31 14.91 16.91
C VAL A 29 6.86 14.86 17.38
N LYS A 30 6.66 14.63 18.68
CA LYS A 30 5.35 14.81 19.33
C LYS A 30 5.18 16.27 19.72
N LEU A 31 4.02 16.82 19.38
CA LEU A 31 3.58 18.14 19.82
C LEU A 31 2.75 17.96 21.09
N LEU A 32 3.26 18.44 22.22
CA LEU A 32 2.60 18.32 23.53
C LEU A 32 2.19 19.72 23.99
N PRO A 33 0.89 20.03 24.10
CA PRO A 33 0.44 21.30 24.66
C PRO A 33 1.00 21.48 26.07
N PHE A 34 1.66 22.61 26.34
CA PHE A 34 2.20 22.92 27.66
C PHE A 34 1.30 23.94 28.39
N ASP A 35 0.95 25.03 27.70
CA ASP A 35 -0.06 26.00 28.11
C ASP A 35 -0.81 26.55 26.88
N ALA A 36 -1.57 27.62 27.04
CA ALA A 36 -2.38 28.20 25.96
C ALA A 36 -1.57 28.69 24.75
N ASN A 37 -0.32 29.13 24.95
CA ASN A 37 0.52 29.74 23.92
C ASN A 37 1.81 28.96 23.65
N THR A 38 2.09 27.91 24.43
CA THR A 38 3.35 27.17 24.39
C THR A 38 3.10 25.69 24.10
N THR A 39 3.87 25.16 23.14
CA THR A 39 3.91 23.73 22.82
C THR A 39 5.31 23.18 23.04
N ALA A 40 5.39 22.03 23.71
CA ALA A 40 6.62 21.26 23.82
C ALA A 40 6.77 20.34 22.61
N LEU A 41 7.88 20.51 21.88
CA LEU A 41 8.35 19.59 20.86
C LEU A 41 9.16 18.48 21.54
N HIS A 42 8.74 17.23 21.41
CA HIS A 42 9.48 16.07 21.90
C HIS A 42 9.92 15.18 20.74
N ASN A 43 11.22 15.17 20.42
CA ASN A 43 11.77 14.29 19.40
C ASN A 43 11.86 12.87 19.97
N THR A 44 11.03 11.95 19.46
CA THR A 44 10.94 10.57 19.96
C THR A 44 12.14 9.72 19.61
N ARG A 45 13.01 10.16 18.70
CA ARG A 45 14.22 9.44 18.29
C ARG A 45 15.44 9.85 19.09
N THR A 46 15.60 11.15 19.35
CA THR A 46 16.75 11.69 20.11
C THR A 46 16.43 11.93 21.59
N ASN A 47 15.16 11.79 21.98
CA ASN A 47 14.62 12.14 23.29
C ASN A 47 14.86 13.61 23.70
N GLN A 48 15.06 14.50 22.73
CA GLN A 48 15.24 15.93 22.97
C GLN A 48 13.90 16.65 23.12
N GLY A 49 13.89 17.68 23.97
CA GLY A 49 12.74 18.57 24.20
C GLY A 49 13.06 20.01 23.82
N LEU A 50 12.09 20.72 23.25
CA LEU A 50 12.18 22.15 22.95
C LEU A 50 10.81 22.81 23.18
N LEU A 51 10.76 23.89 23.95
CA LEU A 51 9.54 24.71 24.07
C LEU A 51 9.52 25.75 22.96
N VAL A 52 8.38 25.88 22.29
CA VAL A 52 8.12 26.87 21.24
C VAL A 52 6.72 27.46 21.40
N GLN A 53 6.47 28.59 20.76
CA GLN A 53 5.11 29.13 20.63
C GLN A 53 4.20 28.16 19.84
N ALA A 54 2.91 28.14 20.15
CA ALA A 54 1.94 27.25 19.51
C ALA A 54 1.89 27.47 17.98
N GLU A 55 2.02 28.72 17.53
CA GLU A 55 2.07 29.09 16.12
C GLU A 55 3.30 28.52 15.42
N VAL A 56 4.45 28.52 16.09
CA VAL A 56 5.69 27.91 15.58
C VAL A 56 5.53 26.40 15.46
N ALA A 57 4.93 25.74 16.47
CA ALA A 57 4.64 24.31 16.40
C ALA A 57 3.68 23.97 15.24
N HIS A 58 2.67 24.81 15.01
CA HIS A 58 1.76 24.67 13.88
C HIS A 58 2.48 24.82 12.54
N ALA A 59 3.32 25.86 12.38
CA ALA A 59 4.13 26.06 11.17
C ALA A 59 5.04 24.86 10.88
N LEU A 60 5.74 24.34 11.90
CA LEU A 60 6.61 23.16 11.76
C LEU A 60 5.84 21.90 11.33
N SER A 61 4.56 21.79 11.71
CA SER A 61 3.70 20.65 11.32
C SER A 61 3.43 20.58 9.80
N LEU A 62 3.69 21.67 9.07
CA LEU A 62 3.61 21.74 7.61
C LEU A 62 4.89 21.21 6.91
N CYS A 63 5.98 21.01 7.66
CA CYS A 63 7.30 20.66 7.12
C CYS A 63 7.58 19.14 7.12
N LYS A 64 6.56 18.30 6.95
CA LYS A 64 6.68 16.83 7.07
C LYS A 64 7.39 16.17 5.89
N ALA A 65 7.17 16.67 4.67
CA ALA A 65 7.80 16.12 3.48
C ALA A 65 9.30 16.44 3.43
N PHE A 66 10.13 15.56 2.85
CA PHE A 66 11.54 15.89 2.59
C PHE A 66 11.66 16.97 1.50
N GLN A 67 12.00 18.19 1.91
CA GLN A 67 12.17 19.34 1.02
C GLN A 67 13.36 20.20 1.45
N SER A 68 13.80 21.14 0.60
CA SER A 68 14.78 22.14 1.03
C SER A 68 14.16 23.05 2.11
N LEU A 69 15.01 23.73 2.90
CA LEU A 69 14.51 24.70 3.87
C LEU A 69 13.77 25.86 3.21
N ASP A 70 14.17 26.26 2.00
CA ASP A 70 13.49 27.31 1.24
C ASP A 70 12.09 26.86 0.82
N ALA A 71 11.93 25.63 0.33
CA ALA A 71 10.61 25.09 -0.02
C ALA A 71 9.69 24.95 1.22
N HIS A 72 10.26 24.57 2.37
CA HIS A 72 9.52 24.58 3.64
C HIS A 72 9.07 25.97 4.05
N LEU A 73 9.95 26.97 3.90
CA LEU A 73 9.63 28.36 4.19
C LEU A 73 8.51 28.86 3.27
N GLU A 74 8.59 28.59 1.96
CA GLU A 74 7.54 28.89 0.97
C GLU A 74 6.20 28.26 1.36
N ASN A 75 6.20 26.99 1.77
CA ASN A 75 4.99 26.28 2.19
C ASN A 75 4.36 26.91 3.46
N ILE A 76 5.19 27.23 4.47
CA ILE A 76 4.74 27.92 5.68
C ILE A 76 4.13 29.28 5.33
N MET A 77 4.82 30.08 4.52
CA MET A 77 4.35 31.41 4.11
C MET A 77 3.06 31.34 3.29
N ALA A 78 2.89 30.31 2.46
CA ALA A 78 1.66 30.09 1.72
C ALA A 78 0.48 29.79 2.67
N ALA A 79 0.67 28.90 3.64
CA ALA A 79 -0.37 28.44 4.56
C ALA A 79 -0.67 29.41 5.72
N MET A 80 0.30 30.24 6.12
CA MET A 80 0.20 31.16 7.26
C MET A 80 0.50 32.61 6.83
N PRO A 81 -0.48 33.33 6.25
CA PRO A 81 -0.28 34.67 5.69
C PRO A 81 0.39 35.71 6.62
N PRO A 82 0.14 35.74 7.95
CA PRO A 82 0.81 36.68 8.85
C PRO A 82 2.35 36.53 8.87
N LEU A 83 2.87 35.33 8.63
CA LEU A 83 4.32 35.08 8.60
C LEU A 83 5.01 35.61 7.34
N ARG A 84 4.25 36.09 6.34
CA ARG A 84 4.82 36.71 5.13
C ARG A 84 5.46 38.06 5.39
N GLU A 85 5.09 38.71 6.49
CA GLU A 85 5.62 40.02 6.87
C GLU A 85 7.03 39.90 7.48
N GLU A 86 7.41 38.72 7.98
CA GLU A 86 8.68 38.45 8.65
C GLU A 86 9.38 37.15 8.14
N PRO A 87 9.73 37.08 6.83
CA PRO A 87 10.29 35.86 6.24
C PRO A 87 11.66 35.47 6.80
N GLU A 88 12.46 36.45 7.24
CA GLU A 88 13.77 36.20 7.83
C GLU A 88 13.67 35.57 9.22
N ASP A 89 12.67 35.95 10.02
CA ASP A 89 12.45 35.36 11.33
C ASP A 89 11.96 33.90 11.21
N ALA A 90 11.06 33.63 10.28
CA ALA A 90 10.65 32.26 9.95
C ALA A 90 11.84 31.41 9.48
N ARG A 91 12.73 31.96 8.65
CA ARG A 91 13.98 31.30 8.22
C ARG A 91 14.92 31.03 9.40
N ASN A 92 15.08 32.00 10.31
CA ASN A 92 15.92 31.86 11.50
C ASN A 92 15.40 30.78 12.44
N ILE A 93 14.08 30.72 12.65
CA ILE A 93 13.42 29.68 13.44
C ILE A 93 13.63 28.29 12.81
N LEU A 94 13.41 28.13 11.50
CA LEU A 94 13.65 26.86 10.80
C LEU A 94 15.11 26.40 10.95
N ASN A 95 16.07 27.31 10.79
CA ASN A 95 17.49 26.99 10.99
C ASN A 95 17.81 26.62 12.44
N TYR A 96 17.23 27.33 13.41
CA TYR A 96 17.39 27.01 14.82
C TYR A 96 16.86 25.61 15.16
N VAL A 97 15.63 25.29 14.74
CA VAL A 97 14.99 23.99 14.98
C VAL A 97 15.76 22.86 14.29
N LYS A 98 16.27 23.09 13.07
CA LYS A 98 17.19 22.17 12.37
C LYS A 98 18.46 21.93 13.18
N ASN A 99 19.15 23.00 13.60
CA ASN A 99 20.40 22.91 14.34
C ASN A 99 20.22 22.27 15.73
N LYS A 100 19.02 22.31 16.29
CA LYS A 100 18.63 21.61 17.52
C LYS A 100 18.28 20.13 17.31
N GLY A 101 18.32 19.62 16.08
CA GLY A 101 18.10 18.20 15.77
C GLY A 101 16.64 17.79 15.62
N PHE A 102 15.72 18.74 15.40
CA PHE A 102 14.29 18.45 15.20
C PHE A 102 13.89 18.25 13.73
N LEU A 103 14.81 18.48 12.79
CA LEU A 103 14.63 18.10 11.39
C LEU A 103 15.61 16.99 11.03
N GLU A 104 15.11 15.90 10.45
CA GLU A 104 15.91 14.82 9.91
C GLU A 104 16.36 15.17 8.48
N SER A 105 17.64 14.96 8.18
CA SER A 105 18.15 15.10 6.81
C SER A 105 17.79 13.87 5.96
N ASN A 106 17.64 14.04 4.65
CA ASN A 106 17.46 12.90 3.73
C ASN A 106 18.64 11.93 3.77
N SER A 107 19.87 12.40 4.00
CA SER A 107 21.04 11.52 4.17
C SER A 107 20.91 10.63 5.41
N SER A 108 20.44 11.16 6.54
CA SER A 108 20.19 10.39 7.75
C SER A 108 19.05 9.38 7.57
N ALA A 109 17.96 9.80 6.92
CA ALA A 109 16.84 8.92 6.60
C ALA A 109 17.27 7.80 5.64
N TRP A 110 18.05 8.14 4.61
CA TRP A 110 18.61 7.18 3.67
C TRP A 110 19.50 6.16 4.37
N GLN A 111 20.40 6.60 5.25
CA GLN A 111 21.24 5.70 6.03
C GLN A 111 20.38 4.76 6.88
N ARG A 112 19.37 5.28 7.60
CA ARG A 112 18.44 4.45 8.38
C ARG A 112 17.71 3.40 7.53
N LEU A 113 17.27 3.79 6.33
CA LEU A 113 16.51 2.91 5.45
C LEU A 113 17.38 1.92 4.68
N THR A 114 18.67 2.20 4.47
CA THR A 114 19.50 1.41 3.55
C THR A 114 20.75 0.80 4.21
N ASN A 115 21.03 1.08 5.48
CA ASN A 115 22.13 0.43 6.18
C ASN A 115 21.81 -1.02 6.56
N GLU A 116 22.79 -1.93 6.53
CA GLU A 116 22.66 -3.33 6.99
C GLU A 116 21.44 -4.10 6.46
N VAL A 117 21.14 -3.95 5.18
CA VAL A 117 19.99 -4.60 4.53
C VAL A 117 20.13 -6.12 4.56
N ALA A 118 19.18 -6.81 5.19
CA ALA A 118 19.10 -8.27 5.13
C ALA A 118 18.81 -8.74 3.70
N GLN A 119 19.40 -9.87 3.32
CA GLN A 119 19.12 -10.50 2.04
C GLN A 119 17.68 -11.00 1.99
N HIS A 120 17.00 -10.76 0.87
CA HIS A 120 15.69 -11.35 0.62
C HIS A 120 15.87 -12.82 0.27
N HIS A 121 15.40 -13.71 1.14
CA HIS A 121 15.39 -15.14 0.89
C HIS A 121 14.09 -15.54 0.19
N ASN A 122 14.21 -16.19 -0.96
CA ASN A 122 13.05 -16.71 -1.68
C ASN A 122 12.41 -17.81 -0.82
N SER A 123 11.32 -17.47 -0.16
CA SER A 123 10.63 -18.36 0.78
C SER A 123 9.47 -19.05 0.09
N PRO A 124 9.08 -20.26 0.52
CA PRO A 124 7.93 -20.96 -0.05
C PRO A 124 6.67 -20.09 -0.07
N SER A 125 5.87 -20.26 -1.12
CA SER A 125 4.66 -19.49 -1.41
C SER A 125 3.51 -20.43 -1.77
N ARG A 126 2.28 -20.02 -1.47
CA ARG A 126 1.05 -20.71 -1.89
C ARG A 126 0.17 -19.78 -2.71
N LEU A 127 -0.45 -20.34 -3.73
CA LEU A 127 -1.37 -19.63 -4.61
C LEU A 127 -2.82 -20.01 -4.25
N PHE A 128 -3.69 -19.03 -4.07
CA PHE A 128 -5.08 -19.23 -3.68
C PHE A 128 -6.02 -18.61 -4.71
N ILE A 129 -6.97 -19.39 -5.23
CA ILE A 129 -8.01 -18.92 -6.13
C ILE A 129 -9.33 -19.00 -5.38
N LEU A 130 -10.06 -17.89 -5.29
CA LEU A 130 -11.34 -17.80 -4.60
C LEU A 130 -12.46 -17.91 -5.63
N THR A 131 -13.38 -18.85 -5.45
CA THR A 131 -14.53 -19.03 -6.36
C THR A 131 -15.84 -19.19 -5.60
N CYS A 132 -16.95 -18.71 -6.18
CA CYS A 132 -18.28 -18.82 -5.59
C CYS A 132 -19.36 -18.78 -6.69
N ASP A 133 -19.90 -19.93 -7.08
CA ASP A 133 -20.91 -20.11 -8.13
C ASP A 133 -20.52 -19.52 -9.51
N ARG A 134 -19.21 -19.49 -9.85
CA ARG A 134 -18.66 -18.93 -11.10
C ARG A 134 -17.76 -19.90 -11.86
N THR A 135 -18.34 -21.02 -12.29
CA THR A 135 -17.63 -22.14 -12.92
C THR A 135 -16.85 -21.72 -14.18
N GLU A 136 -17.41 -20.84 -15.00
CA GLU A 136 -16.74 -20.31 -16.21
C GLU A 136 -15.52 -19.43 -15.89
N ALA A 137 -15.58 -18.67 -14.80
CA ALA A 137 -14.47 -17.83 -14.36
C ALA A 137 -13.32 -18.70 -13.84
N LEU A 138 -13.64 -19.70 -13.01
CA LEU A 138 -12.67 -20.68 -12.52
C LEU A 138 -11.99 -21.45 -13.66
N ALA A 139 -12.77 -21.93 -14.65
CA ALA A 139 -12.21 -22.60 -15.83
C ALA A 139 -11.23 -21.68 -16.56
N ARG A 140 -11.65 -20.45 -16.86
CA ARG A 140 -10.82 -19.46 -17.56
C ARG A 140 -9.51 -19.17 -16.84
N ILE A 141 -9.54 -18.93 -15.52
CA ILE A 141 -8.30 -18.59 -14.79
C ILE A 141 -7.36 -19.80 -14.75
N LEU A 142 -7.86 -21.01 -14.48
CA LEU A 142 -7.03 -22.22 -14.43
C LEU A 142 -6.45 -22.57 -15.81
N GLU A 143 -7.24 -22.47 -16.89
CA GLU A 143 -6.76 -22.68 -18.26
C GLU A 143 -5.66 -21.70 -18.64
N ASN A 144 -5.80 -20.42 -18.29
CA ASN A 144 -4.73 -19.42 -18.51
C ASN A 144 -3.49 -19.75 -17.68
N MET A 145 -3.66 -20.19 -16.44
CA MET A 145 -2.55 -20.51 -15.54
C MET A 145 -1.73 -21.74 -15.97
N VAL A 146 -2.33 -22.71 -16.66
CA VAL A 146 -1.61 -23.87 -17.21
C VAL A 146 -0.48 -23.44 -18.16
N HIS A 147 -0.60 -22.26 -18.76
CA HIS A 147 0.39 -21.71 -19.68
C HIS A 147 1.42 -20.78 -19.00
N LEU A 148 1.30 -20.56 -17.69
CA LEU A 148 2.25 -19.74 -16.93
C LEU A 148 3.40 -20.60 -16.40
N ASP A 149 4.62 -20.10 -16.57
CA ASP A 149 5.79 -20.60 -15.85
C ASP A 149 5.73 -20.06 -14.41
N LEU A 150 5.08 -20.81 -13.53
CA LEU A 150 4.95 -20.44 -12.11
C LEU A 150 6.34 -20.34 -11.44
N ASP A 151 6.50 -19.30 -10.61
CA ASP A 151 7.72 -19.12 -9.80
C ASP A 151 8.00 -20.40 -8.97
N SER A 152 9.24 -20.86 -8.98
CA SER A 152 9.65 -22.09 -8.29
C SER A 152 9.42 -22.07 -6.76
N SER A 153 9.16 -20.91 -6.17
CA SER A 153 8.77 -20.78 -4.77
C SER A 153 7.32 -21.18 -4.50
N ILE A 154 6.46 -21.20 -5.53
CA ILE A 154 5.08 -21.64 -5.40
C ILE A 154 5.09 -23.16 -5.24
N GLU A 155 4.67 -23.64 -4.07
CA GLU A 155 4.66 -25.09 -3.79
C GLU A 155 3.34 -25.76 -4.14
N SER A 156 2.24 -25.01 -4.16
CA SER A 156 0.90 -25.55 -4.41
C SER A 156 -0.10 -24.45 -4.77
N ILE A 157 -1.17 -24.88 -5.45
CA ILE A 157 -2.34 -24.07 -5.81
C ILE A 157 -3.52 -24.57 -4.99
N TRP A 158 -4.29 -23.66 -4.40
CA TRP A 158 -5.44 -23.96 -3.57
C TRP A 158 -6.66 -23.24 -4.12
N VAL A 159 -7.67 -23.99 -4.55
CA VAL A 159 -8.95 -23.42 -4.97
C VAL A 159 -9.91 -23.48 -3.78
N ILE A 160 -10.26 -22.31 -3.23
CA ILE A 160 -11.22 -22.18 -2.15
C ILE A 160 -12.61 -22.00 -2.76
N ASP A 161 -13.40 -23.07 -2.66
CA ASP A 161 -14.71 -23.13 -3.27
C ASP A 161 -15.80 -22.77 -2.25
N ASP A 162 -16.29 -21.54 -2.37
CA ASP A 162 -17.34 -20.98 -1.54
C ASP A 162 -18.73 -21.09 -2.20
N SER A 163 -18.86 -21.90 -3.26
CA SER A 163 -20.09 -22.04 -4.06
C SER A 163 -21.25 -22.56 -3.24
N ARG A 164 -22.45 -22.04 -3.51
CA ARG A 164 -23.69 -22.42 -2.81
C ARG A 164 -24.45 -23.50 -3.56
N LYS A 165 -24.38 -23.49 -4.89
CA LYS A 165 -25.10 -24.41 -5.77
C LYS A 165 -24.34 -25.71 -5.92
N GLN A 166 -25.02 -26.84 -5.72
CA GLN A 166 -24.41 -28.16 -5.89
C GLN A 166 -23.87 -28.36 -7.32
N ALA A 167 -24.62 -27.91 -8.33
CA ALA A 167 -24.15 -27.96 -9.72
C ALA A 167 -22.84 -27.21 -9.95
N SER A 168 -22.63 -26.08 -9.26
CA SER A 168 -21.38 -25.33 -9.34
C SER A 168 -20.23 -26.07 -8.65
N LEU A 169 -20.48 -26.67 -7.48
CA LEU A 169 -19.49 -27.51 -6.78
C LEU A 169 -19.05 -28.70 -7.65
N ASP A 170 -20.00 -29.42 -8.23
CA ASP A 170 -19.71 -30.60 -9.07
C ASP A 170 -18.92 -30.20 -10.32
N GLN A 171 -19.29 -29.09 -10.96
CA GLN A 171 -18.60 -28.59 -12.14
C GLN A 171 -17.20 -28.07 -11.81
N ASN A 172 -17.03 -27.34 -10.71
CA ASN A 172 -15.73 -26.86 -10.23
C ASN A 172 -14.79 -28.04 -9.94
N ALA A 173 -15.27 -29.07 -9.24
CA ALA A 173 -14.49 -30.28 -8.99
C ALA A 173 -14.03 -30.96 -10.29
N GLY A 174 -14.94 -31.06 -11.28
CA GLY A 174 -14.61 -31.59 -12.61
C GLY A 174 -13.55 -30.76 -13.35
N ILE A 175 -13.68 -29.43 -13.34
CA ILE A 175 -12.70 -28.51 -13.95
C ILE A 175 -11.33 -28.71 -13.29
N ILE A 176 -11.26 -28.65 -11.96
CA ILE A 176 -10.01 -28.79 -11.21
C ILE A 176 -9.37 -30.15 -11.52
N SER A 177 -10.12 -31.24 -11.40
CA SER A 177 -9.63 -32.58 -11.69
C SER A 177 -9.09 -32.73 -13.11
N SER A 178 -9.70 -32.07 -14.10
CA SER A 178 -9.26 -32.15 -15.50
C SER A 178 -7.98 -31.36 -15.82
N LEU A 179 -7.63 -30.39 -14.96
CA LEU A 179 -6.50 -29.49 -15.16
C LEU A 179 -5.34 -29.76 -14.19
N SER A 180 -5.57 -30.42 -13.04
CA SER A 180 -4.55 -30.67 -12.01
C SER A 180 -3.26 -31.28 -12.57
N ASP A 181 -3.37 -32.28 -13.45
CA ASP A 181 -2.21 -32.99 -14.02
C ASP A 181 -1.39 -32.14 -15.00
N LYS A 182 -1.89 -30.97 -15.40
CA LYS A 182 -1.19 -30.03 -16.28
C LYS A 182 -0.29 -29.06 -15.50
N PHE A 183 -0.43 -28.98 -14.18
CA PHE A 183 0.39 -28.14 -13.34
C PHE A 183 1.64 -28.89 -12.85
N SER A 184 2.73 -28.17 -12.66
CA SER A 184 3.98 -28.69 -12.07
C SER A 184 3.90 -28.84 -10.54
N VAL A 185 2.85 -28.31 -9.93
CA VAL A 185 2.62 -28.29 -8.48
C VAL A 185 1.25 -28.88 -8.16
N SER A 186 1.05 -29.33 -6.92
CA SER A 186 -0.24 -29.88 -6.50
C SER A 186 -1.34 -28.81 -6.52
N VAL A 187 -2.52 -29.20 -7.02
CA VAL A 187 -3.74 -28.39 -6.97
C VAL A 187 -4.69 -29.01 -5.94
N HIS A 188 -5.04 -28.24 -4.92
CA HIS A 188 -5.93 -28.63 -3.83
C HIS A 188 -7.29 -27.97 -3.99
N HIS A 189 -8.36 -28.75 -3.97
CA HIS A 189 -9.73 -28.23 -3.95
C HIS A 189 -10.24 -28.21 -2.51
N VAL A 190 -10.54 -27.02 -1.99
CA VAL A 190 -11.06 -26.82 -0.64
C VAL A 190 -12.57 -26.69 -0.70
N GLU A 191 -13.23 -27.84 -0.78
CA GLU A 191 -14.69 -27.96 -0.80
C GLU A 191 -15.30 -27.89 0.60
N LYS A 192 -16.64 -27.82 0.66
CA LYS A 192 -17.41 -27.67 1.92
C LYS A 192 -17.11 -28.75 2.96
N LEU A 193 -16.87 -29.98 2.54
CA LEU A 193 -16.57 -31.06 3.48
C LEU A 193 -15.23 -30.81 4.18
N LEU A 194 -14.18 -30.55 3.40
CA LEU A 194 -12.85 -30.24 3.95
C LEU A 194 -12.88 -28.99 4.85
N GLN A 195 -13.67 -27.97 4.48
CA GLN A 195 -13.85 -26.78 5.30
C GLN A 195 -14.52 -27.11 6.65
N ARG A 196 -15.56 -27.95 6.66
CA ARG A 196 -16.22 -28.39 7.90
C ARG A 196 -15.29 -29.21 8.78
N GLU A 197 -14.58 -30.17 8.21
CA GLU A 197 -13.61 -30.99 8.95
C GLU A 197 -12.50 -30.13 9.58
N LEU A 198 -12.02 -29.10 8.86
CA LEU A 198 -11.06 -28.15 9.40
C LEU A 198 -11.67 -27.33 10.56
N VAL A 199 -12.88 -26.80 10.40
CA VAL A 199 -13.56 -26.02 11.44
C VAL A 199 -13.78 -26.86 12.70
N ASP A 200 -14.32 -28.07 12.54
CA ASP A 200 -14.56 -29.00 13.65
C ASP A 200 -13.25 -29.32 14.38
N HIS A 201 -12.20 -29.66 13.63
CA HIS A 201 -10.88 -29.93 14.21
C HIS A 201 -10.30 -28.72 14.98
N LEU A 202 -10.44 -27.51 14.44
CA LEU A 202 -9.97 -26.29 15.10
C LEU A 202 -10.76 -26.00 16.38
N ILE A 203 -12.08 -26.18 16.37
CA ILE A 203 -12.94 -25.98 17.54
C ILE A 203 -12.61 -27.00 18.63
N GLU A 204 -12.43 -28.28 18.26
CA GLU A 204 -12.04 -29.33 19.20
C GLU A 204 -10.67 -29.05 19.82
N THR A 205 -9.71 -28.59 19.02
CA THR A 205 -8.34 -28.31 19.46
C THR A 205 -8.24 -27.01 20.27
N LEU A 206 -9.04 -26.00 19.91
CA LEU A 206 -9.01 -24.65 20.48
C LEU A 206 -10.40 -24.20 20.96
N PRO A 207 -11.00 -24.90 21.94
CA PRO A 207 -12.40 -24.67 22.34
C PRO A 207 -12.65 -23.25 22.86
N LYS A 208 -11.64 -22.61 23.45
CA LYS A 208 -11.72 -21.21 23.91
C LYS A 208 -11.92 -20.20 22.76
N HIS A 209 -11.54 -20.56 21.55
CA HIS A 209 -11.63 -19.72 20.36
C HIS A 209 -12.79 -20.10 19.43
N ALA A 210 -13.62 -21.06 19.81
CA ALA A 210 -14.72 -21.56 18.97
C ALA A 210 -15.64 -20.47 18.41
N PRO A 211 -16.04 -19.42 19.16
CA PRO A 211 -16.85 -18.34 18.60
C PRO A 211 -16.12 -17.57 17.50
N SER A 212 -14.82 -17.30 17.67
CA SER A 212 -14.01 -16.59 16.67
C SER A 212 -13.76 -17.44 15.43
N ILE A 213 -13.49 -18.73 15.60
CA ILE A 213 -13.33 -19.68 14.49
C ILE A 213 -14.62 -19.74 13.66
N SER A 214 -15.76 -19.94 14.31
CA SER A 214 -17.06 -20.01 13.64
C SER A 214 -17.38 -18.72 12.89
N PHE A 215 -17.20 -17.57 13.55
CA PHE A 215 -17.42 -16.26 12.93
C PHE A 215 -16.55 -16.02 11.69
N LEU A 216 -15.27 -16.40 11.73
CA LEU A 216 -14.31 -16.08 10.67
C LEU A 216 -14.38 -17.03 9.46
N ILE A 217 -14.62 -18.33 9.70
CA ILE A 217 -14.46 -19.37 8.67
C ILE A 217 -15.60 -20.38 8.55
N ASP A 218 -16.59 -20.41 9.45
CA ASP A 218 -17.76 -21.31 9.26
C ASP A 218 -18.75 -20.71 8.26
N SER A 219 -19.16 -21.52 7.30
CA SER A 219 -20.18 -21.16 6.33
C SER A 219 -21.59 -21.04 6.89
N ASN A 220 -21.89 -21.75 7.98
CA ASN A 220 -23.23 -21.79 8.58
C ASN A 220 -23.62 -20.47 9.25
N GLU A 221 -22.66 -19.68 9.72
CA GLU A 221 -22.89 -18.35 10.31
C GLU A 221 -23.39 -17.32 9.28
N TRP A 222 -23.17 -17.57 7.99
CA TRP A 222 -23.33 -16.57 6.93
C TRP A 222 -24.22 -17.01 5.76
N ILE A 223 -25.17 -17.92 6.00
CA ILE A 223 -26.01 -18.54 4.96
C ILE A 223 -26.69 -17.52 4.04
N SER A 224 -27.17 -16.40 4.59
CA SER A 224 -27.90 -15.34 3.86
C SER A 224 -27.06 -14.10 3.53
N ALA A 225 -25.82 -14.02 4.02
CA ALA A 225 -24.95 -12.88 3.82
C ALA A 225 -23.98 -13.11 2.65
N ALA A 226 -23.33 -12.06 2.15
CA ALA A 226 -22.19 -12.22 1.26
C ALA A 226 -20.97 -12.72 2.05
N THR A 227 -20.21 -13.65 1.47
CA THR A 227 -19.19 -14.45 2.18
C THR A 227 -17.77 -14.21 1.68
N TYR A 228 -17.55 -13.10 0.96
CA TYR A 228 -16.27 -12.75 0.34
C TYR A 228 -15.08 -12.75 1.31
N GLY A 229 -15.31 -12.35 2.57
CA GLY A 229 -14.27 -12.36 3.61
C GLY A 229 -13.90 -13.76 4.11
N ARG A 230 -14.83 -14.72 4.06
CA ARG A 230 -14.62 -16.08 4.57
C ARG A 230 -13.53 -16.82 3.79
N ALA A 231 -13.65 -16.83 2.47
CA ALA A 231 -12.68 -17.49 1.59
C ALA A 231 -11.28 -16.88 1.74
N ARG A 232 -11.20 -15.55 1.93
CA ARG A 232 -9.94 -14.84 2.22
C ARG A 232 -9.36 -15.22 3.59
N ASN A 233 -10.17 -15.28 4.64
CA ASN A 233 -9.73 -15.74 5.96
C ASN A 233 -9.18 -17.18 5.90
N LEU A 234 -9.83 -18.05 5.14
CA LEU A 234 -9.37 -19.43 4.96
C LEU A 234 -8.06 -19.49 4.18
N ALA A 235 -7.89 -18.68 3.12
CA ALA A 235 -6.62 -18.56 2.41
C ALA A 235 -5.49 -18.12 3.36
N LEU A 236 -5.74 -17.10 4.20
CA LEU A 236 -4.78 -16.64 5.21
C LEU A 236 -4.38 -17.77 6.16
N LEU A 237 -5.36 -18.49 6.72
CA LEU A 237 -5.10 -19.60 7.64
C LEU A 237 -4.30 -20.74 6.97
N LEU A 238 -4.66 -21.10 5.74
CA LEU A 238 -3.97 -22.13 4.96
C LEU A 238 -2.59 -21.67 4.47
N SER A 239 -2.26 -20.39 4.60
CA SER A 239 -0.97 -19.83 4.20
C SER A 239 0.01 -19.59 5.35
N VAL A 240 -0.33 -19.98 6.59
CA VAL A 240 0.57 -19.86 7.74
C VAL A 240 1.92 -20.55 7.44
N GLY A 241 3.01 -19.82 7.61
CA GLY A 241 4.38 -20.28 7.29
C GLY A 241 4.80 -20.06 5.83
N PHE A 242 3.89 -19.64 4.97
CA PHE A 242 4.11 -19.37 3.55
C PHE A 242 3.84 -17.90 3.21
N ARG A 243 4.46 -17.41 2.14
CA ARG A 243 3.91 -16.24 1.44
C ARG A 243 2.65 -16.67 0.70
N ALA A 244 1.70 -15.77 0.50
CA ALA A 244 0.48 -16.07 -0.22
C ALA A 244 0.32 -15.15 -1.42
N VAL A 245 -0.25 -15.67 -2.50
CA VAL A 245 -0.91 -14.85 -3.52
C VAL A 245 -2.37 -15.29 -3.58
N ILE A 246 -3.28 -14.35 -3.39
CA ILE A 246 -4.71 -14.59 -3.39
C ILE A 246 -5.31 -13.93 -4.63
N LEU A 247 -6.12 -14.68 -5.37
CA LEU A 247 -6.73 -14.28 -6.64
C LEU A 247 -8.24 -14.44 -6.57
N ASP A 248 -8.95 -13.42 -7.06
CA ASP A 248 -10.34 -13.57 -7.45
C ASP A 248 -10.40 -14.37 -8.78
N ASP A 249 -11.43 -15.19 -8.97
CA ASP A 249 -11.56 -16.08 -10.15
C ASP A 249 -11.96 -15.36 -11.44
N ASP A 250 -12.50 -14.15 -11.34
CA ASP A 250 -13.08 -13.40 -12.46
C ASP A 250 -12.09 -12.50 -13.20
N ILE A 251 -10.80 -12.52 -12.84
CA ILE A 251 -9.75 -11.77 -13.53
C ILE A 251 -9.22 -12.44 -14.80
N ILE A 252 -8.48 -11.65 -15.58
CA ILE A 252 -7.57 -12.13 -16.61
C ILE A 252 -6.15 -11.93 -16.08
N LEU A 253 -5.33 -12.99 -16.09
CA LEU A 253 -3.94 -12.94 -15.62
C LEU A 253 -3.03 -12.29 -16.65
N GLN A 254 -3.16 -10.98 -16.78
CA GLN A 254 -2.33 -10.16 -17.64
C GLN A 254 -1.87 -8.90 -16.91
N ALA A 255 -0.57 -8.63 -16.96
CA ALA A 255 -0.01 -7.40 -16.42
C ALA A 255 -0.20 -6.27 -17.44
N ILE A 256 -1.01 -5.27 -17.09
CA ILE A 256 -1.27 -4.10 -17.94
C ILE A 256 -0.55 -2.87 -17.39
N ALA A 257 0.16 -2.16 -18.27
CA ALA A 257 0.85 -0.92 -17.93
C ALA A 257 -0.17 0.21 -17.69
N PRO A 258 0.14 1.15 -16.78
CA PRO A 258 -0.69 2.34 -16.61
C PRO A 258 -0.76 3.12 -17.95
N PRO A 259 -1.90 3.75 -18.26
CA PRO A 259 -2.12 4.42 -19.55
C PRO A 259 -1.31 5.72 -19.70
N SER A 260 -0.67 6.17 -18.62
CA SER A 260 0.22 7.33 -18.59
C SER A 260 1.63 6.91 -18.20
N ALA A 261 2.62 7.75 -18.57
CA ALA A 261 4.03 7.47 -18.32
C ALA A 261 4.29 7.02 -16.87
N GLY A 262 5.03 5.92 -16.72
CA GLY A 262 5.34 5.34 -15.43
C GLY A 262 6.05 6.33 -14.50
N ARG A 263 5.81 6.22 -13.18
CA ARG A 263 6.55 6.95 -12.15
C ARG A 263 7.53 6.02 -11.44
N GLN A 264 8.63 6.61 -10.97
CA GLN A 264 9.56 5.92 -10.07
C GLN A 264 8.88 5.56 -8.74
N LEU A 265 9.53 4.70 -7.96
CA LEU A 265 9.09 4.35 -6.62
C LEU A 265 8.85 5.62 -5.79
N LYS A 266 7.66 5.73 -5.19
CA LYS A 266 7.33 6.82 -4.27
C LYS A 266 6.67 6.29 -3.00
N LEU A 267 6.69 7.11 -1.97
CA LEU A 267 5.77 6.98 -0.84
C LEU A 267 4.48 7.70 -1.18
N GLY A 268 3.33 7.02 -1.05
CA GLY A 268 2.03 7.57 -1.44
C GLY A 268 0.90 7.17 -0.49
N SER A 269 -0.27 7.73 -0.77
CA SER A 269 -1.50 7.50 -0.04
C SER A 269 -2.58 6.88 -0.94
N PRO A 270 -3.69 6.39 -0.37
CA PRO A 270 -4.83 5.92 -1.17
C PRO A 270 -5.40 6.97 -2.12
N SER A 271 -5.33 8.25 -1.74
CA SER A 271 -5.80 9.37 -2.55
C SER A 271 -4.90 9.69 -3.75
N ASP A 272 -3.72 9.06 -3.85
CA ASP A 272 -2.83 9.21 -5.00
C ASP A 272 -3.19 8.28 -6.17
N ARG A 273 -4.20 7.41 -6.02
CA ARG A 273 -4.66 6.54 -7.11
C ARG A 273 -5.33 7.41 -8.17
N GLU A 274 -4.93 7.21 -9.42
CA GLU A 274 -5.47 7.92 -10.56
C GLU A 274 -6.48 7.01 -11.30
N ALA A 275 -7.37 7.63 -12.07
CA ALA A 275 -8.31 6.92 -12.91
C ALA A 275 -8.33 7.47 -14.35
N GLN A 276 -8.51 6.58 -15.31
CA GLN A 276 -8.81 6.93 -16.70
C GLN A 276 -10.02 6.14 -17.16
N PHE A 277 -11.01 6.84 -17.69
CA PHE A 277 -12.30 6.29 -18.09
C PHE A 277 -12.36 6.12 -19.60
N TYR A 278 -12.97 5.02 -20.03
CA TYR A 278 -13.17 4.69 -21.43
C TYR A 278 -14.66 4.52 -21.69
N LYS A 279 -15.08 4.89 -22.91
CA LYS A 279 -16.50 4.90 -23.27
C LYS A 279 -17.14 3.51 -23.27
N ASP A 280 -16.35 2.49 -23.55
CA ASP A 280 -16.75 1.09 -23.62
C ASP A 280 -15.53 0.17 -23.45
N HIS A 281 -15.81 -1.13 -23.35
CA HIS A 281 -14.79 -2.16 -23.19
C HIS A 281 -13.85 -2.23 -24.39
N ASP A 282 -14.33 -2.02 -25.61
CA ASP A 282 -13.50 -2.07 -26.81
C ASP A 282 -12.45 -0.94 -26.80
N HIS A 283 -12.83 0.26 -26.38
CA HIS A 283 -11.91 1.39 -26.24
C HIS A 283 -10.89 1.15 -25.13
N LEU A 284 -11.33 0.58 -24.00
CA LEU A 284 -10.41 0.14 -22.95
C LEU A 284 -9.38 -0.83 -23.54
N MET A 285 -9.82 -1.91 -24.20
CA MET A 285 -8.91 -2.94 -24.72
C MET A 285 -7.95 -2.42 -25.79
N GLN A 286 -8.35 -1.44 -26.60
CA GLN A 286 -7.44 -0.78 -27.57
C GLN A 286 -6.29 -0.02 -26.91
N HIS A 287 -6.45 0.42 -25.66
CA HIS A 287 -5.41 1.13 -24.90
C HIS A 287 -4.59 0.21 -23.98
N ALA A 288 -4.89 -1.09 -23.96
CA ALA A 288 -4.20 -2.03 -23.09
C ALA A 288 -2.76 -2.27 -23.60
N LEU A 289 -1.78 -1.82 -22.81
CA LEU A 289 -0.37 -2.06 -23.07
C LEU A 289 0.14 -3.16 -22.15
N ASN A 290 0.63 -4.25 -22.73
CA ASN A 290 1.20 -5.35 -21.95
C ASN A 290 2.48 -4.87 -21.24
N MET A 291 2.52 -4.98 -19.92
CA MET A 291 3.70 -4.65 -19.11
C MET A 291 4.78 -5.74 -19.20
N GLY A 292 4.41 -6.94 -19.64
CA GLY A 292 5.25 -8.13 -19.62
C GLY A 292 5.40 -8.72 -18.22
N GLY A 293 5.86 -9.97 -18.17
CA GLY A 293 5.98 -10.73 -16.93
C GLY A 293 4.67 -11.37 -16.47
N ASP A 294 4.80 -12.44 -15.69
CA ASP A 294 3.69 -13.12 -15.04
C ASP A 294 3.18 -12.29 -13.84
N PRO A 295 1.87 -11.93 -13.78
CA PRO A 295 1.29 -11.22 -12.65
C PRO A 295 1.52 -11.87 -11.29
N VAL A 296 1.55 -13.20 -11.21
CA VAL A 296 1.76 -13.91 -9.94
C VAL A 296 3.19 -13.71 -9.45
N THR A 297 4.17 -13.88 -10.33
CA THR A 297 5.59 -13.60 -10.06
C THR A 297 5.82 -12.13 -9.71
N LEU A 298 5.16 -11.20 -10.41
CA LEU A 298 5.24 -9.76 -10.09
C LEU A 298 4.73 -9.46 -8.68
N MET A 299 3.65 -10.13 -8.25
CA MET A 299 3.10 -9.99 -6.91
C MET A 299 4.01 -10.55 -5.82
N LEU A 300 4.66 -11.68 -6.07
CA LEU A 300 5.60 -12.28 -5.11
C LEU A 300 6.92 -11.52 -4.98
N ARG A 301 7.35 -10.83 -6.04
CA ARG A 301 8.69 -10.23 -6.16
C ARG A 301 9.11 -9.37 -4.97
N ASN A 302 8.21 -8.53 -4.45
CA ASN A 302 8.54 -7.61 -3.37
C ASN A 302 7.98 -8.07 -2.01
N VAL A 303 7.11 -9.08 -1.98
CA VAL A 303 6.47 -9.57 -0.74
C VAL A 303 7.48 -10.34 0.10
N GLY A 304 7.63 -9.91 1.36
CA GLY A 304 8.65 -10.42 2.28
C GLY A 304 10.05 -9.84 2.05
N GLN A 305 10.22 -8.90 1.10
CA GLN A 305 11.45 -8.14 0.99
C GLN A 305 11.51 -7.08 2.09
N THR A 306 12.72 -6.72 2.51
CA THR A 306 12.91 -5.57 3.40
C THR A 306 12.80 -4.26 2.61
N LEU A 307 12.31 -3.22 3.26
CA LEU A 307 12.21 -1.88 2.71
C LEU A 307 13.57 -1.37 2.24
N GLY A 308 14.64 -1.68 2.98
CA GLY A 308 15.98 -1.30 2.59
C GLY A 308 16.48 -2.02 1.33
N GLY A 309 16.10 -3.29 1.15
CA GLY A 309 16.36 -4.03 -0.08
C GLY A 309 15.64 -3.41 -1.27
N LEU A 310 14.36 -3.09 -1.10
CA LEU A 310 13.57 -2.47 -2.15
C LEU A 310 14.11 -1.08 -2.50
N ALA A 311 14.39 -0.25 -1.50
CA ALA A 311 14.93 1.10 -1.66
C ALA A 311 16.26 1.07 -2.44
N LYS A 312 17.21 0.21 -2.08
CA LYS A 312 18.48 0.06 -2.83
C LYS A 312 18.30 -0.39 -4.28
N SER A 313 17.25 -1.15 -4.56
CA SER A 313 16.98 -1.68 -5.91
C SER A 313 16.20 -0.72 -6.82
N ARG A 314 15.58 0.33 -6.25
CA ARG A 314 14.67 1.23 -6.96
C ARG A 314 15.05 2.71 -6.88
N LEU A 315 15.79 3.09 -5.86
CA LEU A 315 16.24 4.46 -5.63
C LEU A 315 17.76 4.51 -5.81
N SER A 316 18.25 5.62 -6.35
CA SER A 316 19.67 5.83 -6.67
C SER A 316 20.40 6.62 -5.58
N SER A 317 19.69 7.50 -4.86
CA SER A 317 20.34 8.40 -3.90
C SER A 317 19.38 8.94 -2.83
N PRO A 318 19.92 9.55 -1.74
CA PRO A 318 19.10 10.28 -0.77
C PRO A 318 18.24 11.39 -1.38
N ALA A 319 18.59 11.92 -2.55
CA ALA A 319 17.80 12.95 -3.22
C ALA A 319 16.44 12.45 -3.72
N ASP A 320 16.29 11.13 -3.92
CA ASP A 320 15.04 10.52 -4.40
C ASP A 320 13.95 10.48 -3.33
N LEU A 321 14.30 10.78 -2.08
CA LEU A 321 13.33 10.96 -0.99
C LEU A 321 12.56 12.28 -1.09
N ARG A 322 12.88 13.17 -2.05
CA ARG A 322 12.19 14.45 -2.22
C ARG A 322 10.68 14.27 -2.30
N GLY A 323 9.96 15.02 -1.47
CA GLY A 323 8.50 14.98 -1.39
C GLY A 323 7.93 13.80 -0.60
N TRP A 324 8.73 12.82 -0.18
CA TRP A 324 8.25 11.74 0.67
C TRP A 324 7.86 12.29 2.05
N ASP A 325 6.72 11.86 2.57
CA ASP A 325 6.29 12.20 3.93
C ASP A 325 7.24 11.54 4.95
N GLY A 326 8.00 12.37 5.67
CA GLY A 326 8.97 11.89 6.64
C GLY A 326 8.36 11.34 7.91
N ASP A 327 7.14 11.75 8.32
CA ASP A 327 6.46 11.13 9.47
C ASP A 327 6.08 9.69 9.14
N ALA A 328 5.55 9.47 7.94
CA ALA A 328 5.24 8.15 7.44
C ALA A 328 6.51 7.28 7.38
N LEU A 329 7.60 7.81 6.80
CA LEU A 329 8.86 7.09 6.62
C LEU A 329 9.65 6.88 7.93
N SER A 330 9.48 7.74 8.93
CA SER A 330 10.25 7.73 10.18
C SER A 330 10.05 6.48 11.04
N ARG A 331 8.93 5.78 10.83
CA ARG A 331 8.53 4.57 11.57
C ARG A 331 9.12 3.28 11.01
N HIS A 332 9.92 3.41 9.96
CA HIS A 332 10.52 2.29 9.26
C HIS A 332 12.04 2.39 9.29
N ASP A 333 12.68 1.27 9.04
CA ASP A 333 14.13 1.12 8.94
C ASP A 333 14.45 0.16 7.80
N SER A 334 15.73 -0.19 7.65
CA SER A 334 16.19 -1.10 6.62
C SER A 334 15.63 -2.52 6.74
N GLN A 335 15.12 -2.94 7.90
CA GLN A 335 14.59 -4.28 8.15
C GLN A 335 13.07 -4.36 8.07
N SER A 336 12.38 -3.22 8.00
CA SER A 336 10.93 -3.17 7.87
C SER A 336 10.45 -3.97 6.66
N SER A 337 9.63 -4.99 6.87
CA SER A 337 9.19 -5.90 5.80
C SER A 337 8.04 -5.34 4.97
N ILE A 338 8.05 -5.64 3.67
CA ILE A 338 6.90 -5.45 2.78
C ILE A 338 5.92 -6.62 3.01
N LEU A 339 4.82 -6.33 3.70
CA LEU A 339 3.84 -7.33 4.10
C LEU A 339 2.80 -7.63 3.01
N LEU A 340 2.55 -6.68 2.11
CA LEU A 340 1.46 -6.74 1.15
C LEU A 340 1.85 -6.09 -0.18
N ASN A 341 1.56 -6.78 -1.27
CA ASN A 341 1.53 -6.22 -2.62
C ASN A 341 0.09 -6.25 -3.14
N GLN A 342 -0.31 -5.18 -3.81
CA GLN A 342 -1.64 -5.00 -4.40
C GLN A 342 -1.50 -4.37 -5.79
N CYS A 343 -2.46 -4.63 -6.68
CA CYS A 343 -2.53 -4.02 -8.00
C CYS A 343 -3.60 -2.94 -8.09
N GLY A 344 -3.51 -2.15 -9.17
CA GLY A 344 -4.67 -1.43 -9.69
C GLY A 344 -5.59 -2.36 -10.50
N THR A 345 -6.57 -1.75 -11.14
CA THR A 345 -7.58 -2.44 -11.94
C THR A 345 -7.57 -1.92 -13.37
N TRP A 346 -7.77 -2.83 -14.32
CA TRP A 346 -7.99 -2.55 -15.74
C TRP A 346 -9.29 -3.25 -16.16
N GLY A 347 -10.38 -2.49 -16.25
CA GLY A 347 -11.73 -3.01 -16.39
C GLY A 347 -12.67 -2.43 -15.33
N ASP A 348 -13.53 -3.30 -14.80
CA ASP A 348 -14.50 -2.96 -13.77
C ASP A 348 -13.79 -2.79 -12.42
N PRO A 349 -13.85 -1.61 -11.77
CA PRO A 349 -13.20 -1.37 -10.48
C PRO A 349 -13.89 -2.07 -9.31
N GLY A 350 -15.04 -2.73 -9.52
CA GLY A 350 -15.78 -3.46 -8.50
C GLY A 350 -16.43 -2.55 -7.45
N THR A 351 -16.78 -1.32 -7.84
CA THR A 351 -17.38 -0.32 -6.95
C THR A 351 -18.91 -0.37 -7.04
N ASP A 352 -19.59 -0.41 -5.90
CA ASP A 352 -21.05 -0.52 -5.83
C ASP A 352 -21.79 0.69 -6.43
N ASP A 353 -21.19 1.89 -6.36
CA ASP A 353 -21.73 3.12 -6.94
C ASP A 353 -20.61 4.01 -7.50
N GLY A 354 -20.97 5.14 -8.13
CA GLY A 354 -20.02 6.08 -8.71
C GLY A 354 -19.42 7.10 -7.73
N ASN A 355 -19.69 7.05 -6.43
CA ASN A 355 -19.24 8.07 -5.48
C ASN A 355 -17.74 8.04 -5.22
N TRP A 356 -17.05 6.94 -5.55
CA TRP A 356 -15.60 6.84 -5.42
C TRP A 356 -14.85 7.91 -6.22
N ILE A 357 -15.46 8.47 -7.27
CA ILE A 357 -14.86 9.52 -8.10
C ILE A 357 -14.55 10.79 -7.31
N PHE A 358 -15.27 11.06 -6.21
CA PHE A 358 -15.03 12.25 -5.38
C PHE A 358 -13.74 12.15 -4.55
N PHE A 359 -13.14 10.97 -4.49
CA PHE A 359 -11.85 10.75 -3.82
C PHE A 359 -10.68 10.68 -4.79
N LEU A 360 -10.92 10.93 -6.08
CA LEU A 360 -9.86 10.95 -7.10
C LEU A 360 -9.09 12.28 -7.08
N PRO A 361 -7.81 12.25 -7.50
CA PRO A 361 -7.05 13.47 -7.75
C PRO A 361 -7.74 14.36 -8.80
N ASP A 362 -7.54 15.67 -8.68
CA ASP A 362 -8.07 16.69 -9.60
C ASP A 362 -7.79 16.36 -11.06
N SER A 363 -6.62 15.78 -11.38
CA SER A 363 -6.28 15.38 -12.75
C SER A 363 -7.21 14.30 -13.30
N SER A 364 -7.60 13.32 -12.49
CA SER A 364 -8.51 12.25 -12.90
C SER A 364 -9.95 12.74 -13.04
N ILE A 365 -10.36 13.65 -12.13
CA ILE A 365 -11.68 14.32 -12.23
C ILE A 365 -11.73 15.19 -13.48
N THR A 366 -10.68 15.96 -13.76
CA THR A 366 -10.59 16.80 -14.97
C THR A 366 -10.67 15.94 -16.22
N ASN A 367 -9.91 14.84 -16.29
CA ASN A 367 -9.97 13.89 -17.40
C ASN A 367 -11.39 13.31 -17.60
N LEU A 368 -12.11 12.99 -16.51
CA LEU A 368 -13.49 12.51 -16.58
C LEU A 368 -14.42 13.57 -17.16
N MET A 369 -14.27 14.83 -16.74
CA MET A 369 -15.08 15.96 -17.23
C MET A 369 -14.80 16.29 -18.70
N GLU A 370 -13.56 16.11 -19.15
CA GLU A 370 -13.09 16.41 -20.51
C GLU A 370 -13.34 15.29 -21.52
N ALA A 371 -13.74 14.10 -21.07
CA ALA A 371 -13.93 12.92 -21.92
C ALA A 371 -15.05 13.06 -22.97
N GLY A 372 -15.81 14.17 -23.00
CA GLY A 372 -16.77 14.51 -24.05
C GLY A 372 -18.03 13.64 -24.11
N HIS A 373 -18.18 12.71 -23.17
CA HIS A 373 -19.34 11.83 -23.00
C HIS A 373 -20.12 12.19 -21.73
N GLY A 374 -21.36 11.72 -21.62
CA GLY A 374 -22.11 11.85 -20.37
C GLY A 374 -21.38 11.12 -19.24
N ILE A 375 -21.10 11.82 -18.13
CA ILE A 375 -20.40 11.25 -16.96
C ILE A 375 -21.07 9.95 -16.50
N LYS A 376 -22.41 9.94 -16.48
CA LYS A 376 -23.19 8.75 -16.11
C LYS A 376 -22.92 7.57 -17.03
N ASP A 377 -22.75 7.80 -18.32
CA ASP A 377 -22.51 6.76 -19.31
C ASP A 377 -21.08 6.21 -19.17
N LEU A 378 -20.09 7.07 -18.93
CA LEU A 378 -18.70 6.67 -18.66
C LEU A 378 -18.58 5.82 -17.39
N LEU A 379 -19.29 6.19 -16.34
CA LEU A 379 -19.29 5.42 -15.10
C LEU A 379 -20.06 4.11 -15.24
N ALA A 380 -21.19 4.11 -15.96
CA ALA A 380 -21.96 2.89 -16.21
C ALA A 380 -21.25 1.89 -17.12
N ALA A 381 -20.26 2.33 -17.91
CA ALA A 381 -19.49 1.45 -18.78
C ALA A 381 -18.54 0.50 -18.02
N ASN A 382 -18.25 0.77 -16.73
CA ASN A 382 -17.29 0.02 -15.90
C ASN A 382 -15.97 -0.30 -16.66
N SER A 383 -15.55 0.62 -17.53
CA SER A 383 -14.41 0.45 -18.43
C SER A 383 -13.38 1.48 -18.05
N CYS A 384 -12.55 1.17 -17.05
CA CYS A 384 -11.58 2.13 -16.55
C CYS A 384 -10.23 1.48 -16.23
N TRP A 385 -9.21 2.32 -16.17
CA TRP A 385 -8.00 2.04 -15.40
C TRP A 385 -8.11 2.76 -14.06
N PHE A 386 -7.80 2.09 -12.96
CA PHE A 386 -7.74 2.69 -11.63
C PHE A 386 -6.52 2.17 -10.87
N GLY A 387 -5.57 3.04 -10.50
CA GLY A 387 -4.38 2.60 -9.78
C GLY A 387 -3.28 3.64 -9.69
N TYR A 388 -2.06 3.19 -9.39
CA TYR A 388 -0.88 4.04 -9.36
C TYR A 388 -0.10 3.94 -10.67
N ARG A 389 0.51 5.04 -11.10
CA ARG A 389 1.38 5.09 -12.29
C ARG A 389 2.74 4.38 -12.10
N GLY A 390 2.98 3.74 -10.97
CA GLY A 390 4.24 3.06 -10.65
C GLY A 390 4.19 2.41 -9.27
N GLU A 391 5.23 1.66 -8.92
CA GLU A 391 5.37 1.08 -7.58
C GLU A 391 5.20 2.19 -6.53
N THR A 392 4.28 2.00 -5.58
CA THR A 392 3.97 2.99 -4.55
C THR A 392 3.96 2.30 -3.20
N LEU A 393 4.83 2.76 -2.30
CA LEU A 393 4.83 2.36 -0.90
C LEU A 393 3.70 3.09 -0.18
N SER A 394 2.92 2.35 0.60
CA SER A 394 1.88 2.92 1.42
C SER A 394 1.68 2.11 2.69
N LYS A 395 1.14 2.76 3.73
CA LYS A 395 0.68 2.08 4.95
C LYS A 395 -0.72 1.50 4.80
N TYR A 396 -1.36 1.75 3.67
CA TYR A 396 -2.69 1.28 3.36
C TYR A 396 -2.64 0.09 2.40
N GLY A 397 -3.08 -1.06 2.90
CA GLY A 397 -3.29 -2.26 2.11
C GLY A 397 -4.78 -2.53 1.94
N VAL A 398 -5.18 -2.85 0.72
CA VAL A 398 -6.47 -3.48 0.42
C VAL A 398 -6.20 -4.80 -0.28
N MET A 399 -7.13 -5.75 -0.13
CA MET A 399 -7.11 -6.95 -0.95
C MET A 399 -7.67 -6.58 -2.33
N SER A 400 -6.77 -6.44 -3.30
CA SER A 400 -7.11 -6.32 -4.72
C SER A 400 -7.38 -7.69 -5.34
N GLN A 401 -7.82 -7.69 -6.61
CA GLN A 401 -8.21 -8.91 -7.33
C GLN A 401 -7.06 -9.91 -7.47
N ILE A 402 -5.81 -9.44 -7.43
CA ILE A 402 -4.64 -10.24 -7.08
C ILE A 402 -3.89 -9.54 -5.94
N THR A 403 -3.62 -10.26 -4.86
CA THR A 403 -2.96 -9.71 -3.66
C THR A 403 -1.85 -10.64 -3.19
N GLY A 404 -0.62 -10.12 -3.09
CA GLY A 404 0.50 -10.83 -2.48
C GLY A 404 0.61 -10.50 -0.99
N LEU A 405 0.92 -11.48 -0.14
CA LEU A 405 0.97 -11.33 1.33
C LEU A 405 2.15 -12.08 1.96
N ASP A 406 2.78 -11.45 2.93
CA ASP A 406 3.71 -12.09 3.87
C ASP A 406 3.25 -11.83 5.30
N HIS A 407 2.64 -12.85 5.91
CA HIS A 407 2.15 -12.82 7.29
C HIS A 407 2.84 -13.88 8.15
N ARG A 408 3.99 -14.41 7.70
CA ARG A 408 4.66 -15.55 8.37
C ARG A 408 5.12 -15.24 9.79
N ASN A 409 5.31 -13.95 10.09
CA ASN A 409 5.81 -13.44 11.37
C ASN A 409 4.78 -12.55 12.10
N LEU A 410 3.50 -12.57 11.70
CA LEU A 410 2.45 -11.78 12.34
C LEU A 410 1.89 -12.43 13.61
#